data_AF-A0AAQ0H0V7-F1
#
_entry.id   AF-A0AAQ0H0V7-F1
#
_cell.length_a   1.000
_cell.length_b   1.000
_cell.length_c   1.000
_cell.angle_alpha   90.00
_cell.angle_beta   90.00
_cell.angle_gamma   90.00
#
_symmetry.space_group_name_H-M   'P 1'
#
loop_
_entity.id
_entity.type
_entity.pdbx_description
1 polymer ?
#
loop_
_entity_poly.entity_id
_entity_poly.type
_entity_poly.pdbx_seq_one_letter_code
_entity_poly.pdbx_strand_id
1 'polypeptide(L)'
;MKILEKIKTLVGVKTEPTQTDEAMVTANGRVLSDRPSNRITPSKLKSILEDAENGDITAQHELFMDIEEQDSSIGANIQTRKRAILTLDWRIAEPRNATPAEEKLQTEIDELFYQYPNLENLLMDMMDAVGHGFSALEIEWKLENGKYIPHNFIPRSQSWFKLDKNDNLLLKTPNNTMGEPLRPFGWVVHSHKSRSVQLARMGLFRTLAWLYMFKHYSVRDFAEFLELYGMPIRIGKYGAGATNEEKRTLLRALAQIGHNAAGIMPDSMAIELHNAANTGAGSGNNPFLQMVDWCEKSIARLILGQTLTSGADGKSSTNALGNVHNEVRRDLLVSDAKQVAQTITQQIILPYLQINVDPNIALHRVPYFEFDTKKYDDLSTFADAIPKLVGIGVQIPEKWTRDKLGIPEAQDGEVVLKAVQSDFNPDLKTPGKSTALSAHVVGCQCAGCLGKGAHVALSAANKGETEQDLLDSLLDNGMTQVDFNQQLDPMVQKAVAVLSACNSFEEASDKLAEFYPDLTSEAHERYLTSALFLSDLLGACNADRT
;
A
#
# COMPACT_ATOMS: atom_id res chain seq x y z
N MET A 1 23.09 67.51 17.54
CA MET A 1 23.64 66.13 17.38
C MET A 1 23.47 65.23 18.61
N LYS A 2 23.53 65.71 19.87
CA LYS A 2 23.42 64.83 21.07
C LYS A 2 21.99 64.40 21.49
N ILE A 3 20.94 64.95 20.87
CA ILE A 3 19.53 64.61 21.20
C ILE A 3 19.03 63.43 20.35
N LEU A 4 19.47 63.31 19.10
CA LEU A 4 19.08 62.18 18.22
C LEU A 4 19.69 60.84 18.66
N GLU A 5 20.90 60.83 19.24
CA GLU A 5 21.49 59.60 19.79
C GLU A 5 20.76 59.11 21.05
N LYS A 6 20.22 60.03 21.88
CA LYS A 6 19.40 59.66 23.04
C LYS A 6 18.03 59.10 22.67
N ILE A 7 17.49 59.46 21.51
CA ILE A 7 16.21 58.90 21.03
C ILE A 7 16.41 57.49 20.46
N LYS A 8 17.53 57.20 19.80
CA LYS A 8 17.87 55.84 19.33
C LYS A 8 18.07 54.84 20.49
N THR A 9 18.55 55.28 21.65
CA THR A 9 18.69 54.41 22.83
C THR A 9 17.39 54.23 23.62
N LEU A 10 16.42 55.15 23.48
CA LEU A 10 15.09 55.05 24.11
C LEU A 10 14.10 54.21 23.29
N VAL A 11 14.27 54.13 21.97
CA VAL A 11 13.48 53.28 21.06
C VAL A 11 14.29 52.06 20.62
N GLY A 12 15.09 51.51 21.54
CA GLY A 12 15.84 50.28 21.34
C GLY A 12 14.89 49.10 21.22
N VAL A 13 14.25 48.92 20.07
CA VAL A 13 13.90 47.59 19.59
C VAL A 13 15.24 46.88 19.49
N LYS A 14 15.56 46.08 20.51
CA LYS A 14 16.59 45.05 20.37
C LYS A 14 16.10 44.13 19.27
N THR A 15 16.47 44.41 18.02
CA THR A 15 16.50 43.38 17.02
C THR A 15 17.60 42.44 17.48
N GLU A 16 17.18 41.36 18.15
CA GLU A 16 18.02 40.19 18.33
C GLU A 16 18.63 39.84 16.97
N PRO A 17 19.91 39.43 16.91
CA PRO A 17 20.48 38.97 15.65
C PRO A 17 19.59 37.87 15.12
N THR A 18 18.90 38.16 14.01
CA THR A 18 18.06 37.20 13.31
C THR A 18 18.94 36.02 12.92
N GLN A 19 18.42 34.82 13.15
CA GLN A 19 18.96 33.58 12.59
C GLN A 19 19.40 33.83 11.14
N THR A 20 20.63 33.45 10.79
CA THR A 20 21.17 33.61 9.44
C THR A 20 20.26 32.90 8.43
N ASP A 21 20.19 33.41 7.19
CA ASP A 21 19.31 32.83 6.15
C ASP A 21 19.56 31.35 5.87
N GLU A 22 20.75 30.88 6.22
CA GLU A 22 21.13 29.47 6.24
C GLU A 22 21.30 29.00 7.68
N ALA A 23 20.68 27.87 8.03
CA ALA A 23 21.06 27.09 9.20
C ALA A 23 22.55 26.70 9.08
N MET A 24 23.42 27.39 9.82
CA MET A 24 24.83 27.02 9.88
C MET A 24 24.94 25.63 10.53
N VAL A 25 25.27 24.65 9.69
CA VAL A 25 25.65 23.30 10.11
C VAL A 25 26.77 23.44 11.16
N THR A 26 26.73 22.60 12.18
CA THR A 26 27.85 22.32 13.08
C THR A 26 29.13 22.34 12.26
N ALA A 27 30.08 23.21 12.59
CA ALA A 27 31.26 23.53 11.79
C ALA A 27 32.26 22.36 11.60
N ASN A 28 31.82 21.12 11.81
CA ASN A 28 32.52 19.88 11.53
C ASN A 28 31.61 19.04 10.62
N GLY A 29 32.05 18.81 9.37
CA GLY A 29 31.28 18.11 8.35
C GLY A 29 30.65 16.79 8.79
N ARG A 30 29.52 16.44 8.16
CA ARG A 30 28.67 15.26 8.45
C ARG A 30 28.53 15.00 9.95
N VAL A 31 27.41 15.44 10.54
CA VAL A 31 27.00 14.97 11.88
C VAL A 31 26.90 13.45 11.82
N LEU A 32 27.92 12.75 12.31
CA LEU A 32 27.91 11.31 12.46
C LEU A 32 26.94 11.03 13.60
N SER A 33 25.74 10.55 13.28
CA SER A 33 24.81 10.07 14.29
C SER A 33 25.52 9.00 15.14
N ASP A 34 25.30 9.04 16.46
CA ASP A 34 25.88 8.09 17.41
C ASP A 34 25.24 6.68 17.30
N ARG A 35 24.34 6.51 16.31
CA ARG A 35 23.55 5.30 16.01
C ARG A 35 23.05 4.61 17.28
N PRO A 36 22.08 5.23 17.98
CA PRO A 36 21.59 4.72 19.27
C PRO A 36 21.04 3.29 19.22
N SER A 37 20.66 2.80 18.03
CA SER A 37 20.26 1.39 17.80
C SER A 37 21.35 0.37 18.14
N ASN A 38 22.63 0.75 18.07
CA ASN A 38 23.75 -0.13 18.39
C ASN A 38 23.67 -0.59 19.85
N ARG A 39 23.58 -1.91 20.05
CA ARG A 39 23.43 -2.56 21.36
C ARG A 39 22.25 -1.99 22.17
N ILE A 40 21.11 -1.80 21.51
CA ILE A 40 19.89 -1.37 22.21
C ILE A 40 19.53 -2.37 23.32
N THR A 41 19.15 -1.85 24.49
CA THR A 41 18.66 -2.61 25.65
C THR A 41 17.39 -1.99 26.20
N PRO A 42 16.54 -2.73 26.94
CA PRO A 42 15.34 -2.15 27.54
C PRO A 42 15.63 -0.94 28.43
N SER A 43 16.74 -0.96 29.17
CA SER A 43 17.19 0.18 29.99
C SER A 43 17.66 1.36 29.15
N LYS A 44 18.44 1.12 28.09
CA LYS A 44 18.90 2.18 27.16
C LYS A 44 17.72 2.82 26.43
N LEU A 45 16.80 2.02 25.90
CA LEU A 45 15.59 2.50 25.24
C LEU A 45 14.76 3.35 26.21
N LYS A 46 14.52 2.86 27.43
CA LYS A 46 13.82 3.63 28.46
C LYS A 46 14.49 4.99 28.72
N SER A 47 15.81 5.03 28.90
CA SER A 47 16.55 6.28 29.13
C SER A 47 16.35 7.26 27.98
N ILE A 48 16.53 6.83 26.73
CA ILE A 48 16.34 7.67 25.53
C ILE A 48 14.92 8.26 25.51
N LEU A 49 13.92 7.44 25.85
CA LEU A 49 12.52 7.86 25.86
C LEU A 49 12.20 8.83 27.01
N GLU A 50 12.85 8.70 28.16
CA GLU A 50 12.73 9.62 29.31
C GLU A 50 13.46 10.95 29.05
N ASP A 51 14.62 10.93 28.40
CA ASP A 51 15.37 12.14 28.01
C ASP A 51 14.56 13.00 27.04
N ALA A 52 13.87 12.36 26.08
CA ALA A 52 12.93 13.02 25.18
C ALA A 52 11.73 13.64 25.91
N GLU A 53 11.22 13.01 26.98
CA GLU A 53 10.17 13.59 27.83
C GLU A 53 10.66 14.79 28.65
N ASN A 54 11.97 14.87 28.91
CA ASN A 54 12.61 16.02 29.55
C ASN A 54 13.04 17.11 28.55
N GLY A 55 12.72 16.95 27.27
CA GLY A 55 12.91 17.93 26.20
C GLY A 55 14.13 17.69 25.30
N ASP A 56 15.04 16.75 25.64
CA ASP A 56 16.13 16.36 24.75
C ASP A 56 15.70 15.20 23.84
N ILE A 57 15.21 15.55 22.67
CA ILE A 57 14.67 14.62 21.67
C ILE A 57 15.73 14.06 20.72
N THR A 58 17.01 14.42 20.88
CA THR A 58 18.09 14.13 19.93
C THR A 58 18.28 12.62 19.72
N ALA A 59 18.60 11.90 20.80
CA ALA A 59 18.85 10.46 20.75
C ALA A 59 17.60 9.66 20.34
N GLN A 60 16.41 10.17 20.67
CA GLN A 60 15.16 9.56 20.25
C GLN A 60 15.00 9.62 18.74
N HIS A 61 15.17 10.79 18.12
CA HIS A 61 15.00 10.91 16.68
C HIS A 61 16.13 10.26 15.88
N GLU A 62 17.34 10.19 16.43
CA GLU A 62 18.41 9.38 15.85
C GLU A 62 18.09 7.88 15.90
N LEU A 63 17.55 7.39 17.01
CA LEU A 63 17.04 6.01 17.09
C LEU A 63 15.92 5.77 16.08
N PHE A 64 15.04 6.73 15.86
CA PHE A 64 13.94 6.62 14.89
C PHE A 64 14.44 6.50 13.45
N MET A 65 15.45 7.29 13.07
CA MET A 65 16.12 7.15 11.77
C MET A 65 16.74 5.77 11.61
N ASP A 66 17.46 5.27 12.64
CA ASP A 66 18.04 3.93 12.62
C ASP A 66 16.98 2.83 12.44
N ILE A 67 15.83 2.97 13.12
CA ILE A 67 14.72 2.00 13.04
C ILE A 67 14.15 1.93 11.62
N GLU A 68 13.94 3.09 10.99
CA GLU A 68 13.42 3.15 9.62
C GLU A 68 14.41 2.60 8.60
N GLU A 69 15.72 2.83 8.80
CA GLU A 69 16.78 2.30 7.92
C GLU A 69 16.99 0.78 8.08
N GLN A 70 16.94 0.26 9.31
CA GLN A 70 17.37 -1.11 9.62
C GLN A 70 16.24 -2.16 9.61
N ASP A 71 14.99 -1.80 9.90
CA ASP A 71 13.87 -2.75 9.93
C ASP A 71 13.04 -2.71 8.65
N SER A 72 13.16 -3.78 7.86
CA SER A 72 12.45 -3.94 6.59
C SER A 72 10.93 -3.85 6.70
N SER A 73 10.34 -4.38 7.79
CA SER A 73 8.89 -4.35 7.98
C SER A 73 8.42 -2.94 8.34
N ILE A 74 9.14 -2.24 9.22
CA ILE A 74 8.81 -0.86 9.57
C ILE A 74 8.98 0.04 8.35
N GLY A 75 10.13 -0.01 7.67
CA GLY A 75 10.42 0.80 6.49
C GLY A 75 9.40 0.59 5.36
N ALA A 76 9.06 -0.65 5.04
CA ALA A 76 8.07 -0.95 3.99
C ALA A 76 6.66 -0.42 4.34
N ASN A 77 6.20 -0.63 5.57
CA ASN A 77 4.86 -0.19 6.00
C ASN A 77 4.77 1.34 6.11
N ILE A 78 5.81 2.01 6.65
CA ILE A 78 5.86 3.47 6.70
C ILE A 78 5.88 4.05 5.29
N GLN A 79 6.74 3.56 4.40
CA GLN A 79 6.81 4.04 3.02
C GLN A 79 5.47 3.87 2.29
N THR A 80 4.79 2.75 2.52
CA THR A 80 3.45 2.46 1.99
C THR A 80 2.40 3.49 2.45
N ARG A 81 2.48 3.94 3.71
CA ARG A 81 1.60 4.99 4.26
C ARG A 81 1.98 6.39 3.76
N LYS A 82 3.27 6.74 3.76
CA LYS A 82 3.77 8.05 3.28
C LYS A 82 3.39 8.28 1.81
N ARG A 83 3.66 7.29 0.95
CA ARG A 83 3.39 7.39 -0.50
C ARG A 83 1.90 7.40 -0.86
N ALA A 84 1.03 6.92 0.04
CA ALA A 84 -0.41 6.90 -0.22
C ALA A 84 -0.98 8.31 -0.43
N ILE A 85 -0.38 9.35 0.17
CA ILE A 85 -0.83 10.74 -0.03
C ILE A 85 -0.58 11.24 -1.45
N LEU A 86 0.45 10.71 -2.12
CA LEU A 86 0.80 11.11 -3.49
C LEU A 86 -0.20 10.63 -4.52
N THR A 87 -1.05 9.66 -4.16
CA THR A 87 -2.10 9.16 -5.06
C THR A 87 -3.38 10.00 -4.99
N LEU A 88 -3.38 11.08 -4.19
CA LEU A 88 -4.51 11.99 -4.07
C LEU A 88 -4.30 13.19 -4.98
N ASP A 89 -5.29 13.47 -5.80
CA ASP A 89 -5.39 14.77 -6.45
C ASP A 89 -5.60 15.86 -5.39
N TRP A 90 -5.18 17.08 -5.70
CA TRP A 90 -5.32 18.22 -4.83
C TRP A 90 -5.91 19.40 -5.61
N ARG A 91 -6.48 20.35 -4.87
CA ARG A 91 -6.94 21.64 -5.39
C ARG A 91 -6.80 22.72 -4.33
N ILE A 92 -6.69 23.97 -4.78
CA ILE A 92 -6.87 25.12 -3.89
C ILE A 92 -8.34 25.51 -3.90
N ALA A 93 -8.99 25.40 -2.77
CA ALA A 93 -10.40 25.72 -2.63
C ALA A 93 -10.59 27.11 -2.04
N GLU A 94 -11.61 27.80 -2.54
CA GLU A 94 -11.99 29.14 -2.16
C GLU A 94 -12.75 29.17 -0.82
N PRO A 95 -12.62 30.25 -0.03
CA PRO A 95 -13.39 30.41 1.20
C PRO A 95 -14.89 30.45 0.89
N ARG A 96 -15.72 30.04 1.87
CA ARG A 96 -17.18 30.08 1.70
C ARG A 96 -17.66 31.50 1.39
N ASN A 97 -18.49 31.63 0.36
CA ASN A 97 -18.97 32.92 -0.16
C ASN A 97 -17.78 33.85 -0.47
N ALA A 98 -16.92 33.40 -1.39
CA ALA A 98 -15.76 34.15 -1.81
C ALA A 98 -16.17 35.46 -2.49
N THR A 99 -15.40 36.49 -2.26
CA THR A 99 -15.45 37.74 -3.00
C THR A 99 -14.60 37.60 -4.27
N PRO A 100 -14.83 38.43 -5.31
CA PRO A 100 -14.01 38.41 -6.52
C PRO A 100 -12.50 38.66 -6.28
N ALA A 101 -12.14 39.25 -5.13
CA ALA A 101 -10.75 39.40 -4.73
C ALA A 101 -10.17 38.08 -4.18
N GLU A 102 -10.95 37.33 -3.39
CA GLU A 102 -10.54 36.04 -2.84
C GLU A 102 -10.48 34.95 -3.92
N GLU A 103 -11.36 35.00 -4.92
CA GLU A 103 -11.29 34.13 -6.12
C GLU A 103 -9.97 34.34 -6.86
N LYS A 104 -9.53 35.59 -7.03
CA LYS A 104 -8.22 35.89 -7.65
C LYS A 104 -7.05 35.37 -6.82
N LEU A 105 -7.13 35.46 -5.49
CA LEU A 105 -6.10 34.91 -4.60
C LEU A 105 -6.06 33.38 -4.68
N GLN A 106 -7.22 32.72 -4.78
CA GLN A 106 -7.30 31.28 -5.00
C GLN A 106 -6.58 30.91 -6.30
N THR A 107 -6.87 31.59 -7.42
CA THR A 107 -6.24 31.30 -8.72
C THR A 107 -4.73 31.53 -8.68
N GLU A 108 -4.28 32.61 -8.03
CA GLU A 108 -2.86 32.90 -7.85
C GLU A 108 -2.13 31.81 -7.05
N ILE A 109 -2.74 31.32 -5.98
CA ILE A 109 -2.16 30.24 -5.16
C ILE A 109 -2.21 28.91 -5.92
N ASP A 110 -3.27 28.65 -6.68
CA ASP A 110 -3.39 27.45 -7.51
C ASP A 110 -2.26 27.40 -8.56
N GLU A 111 -2.02 28.50 -9.26
CA GLU A 111 -0.88 28.64 -10.19
C GLU A 111 0.47 28.47 -9.49
N LEU A 112 0.62 29.00 -8.27
CA LEU A 112 1.84 28.85 -7.47
C LEU A 112 2.16 27.38 -7.19
N PHE A 113 1.17 26.61 -6.72
CA PHE A 113 1.36 25.17 -6.44
C PHE A 113 1.52 24.36 -7.73
N TYR A 114 0.83 24.73 -8.80
CA TYR A 114 0.95 24.06 -10.10
C TYR A 114 2.34 24.25 -10.73
N GLN A 115 2.95 25.43 -10.57
CA GLN A 115 4.29 25.72 -11.05
C GLN A 115 5.39 25.15 -10.15
N TYR A 116 5.06 24.71 -8.94
CA TYR A 116 6.04 24.19 -7.99
C TYR A 116 6.48 22.76 -8.38
N PRO A 117 7.73 22.56 -8.82
CA PRO A 117 8.14 21.29 -9.44
C PRO A 117 8.28 20.13 -8.45
N ASN A 118 8.44 20.41 -7.15
CA ASN A 118 8.81 19.42 -6.13
C ASN A 118 7.70 19.19 -5.08
N LEU A 119 6.43 19.40 -5.45
CA LEU A 119 5.32 19.28 -4.49
C LEU A 119 5.24 17.88 -3.87
N GLU A 120 5.46 16.83 -4.66
CA GLU A 120 5.47 15.45 -4.16
C GLU A 120 6.55 15.20 -3.11
N ASN A 121 7.75 15.79 -3.28
CA ASN A 121 8.82 15.69 -2.30
C ASN A 121 8.44 16.42 -1.01
N LEU A 122 7.85 17.62 -1.11
CA LEU A 122 7.32 18.34 0.06
C LEU A 122 6.30 17.47 0.83
N LEU A 123 5.35 16.86 0.12
CA LEU A 123 4.36 15.98 0.75
C LEU A 123 5.01 14.76 1.42
N MET A 124 6.00 14.14 0.77
CA MET A 124 6.75 13.01 1.33
C MET A 124 7.55 13.40 2.59
N ASP A 125 8.22 14.56 2.56
CA ASP A 125 9.03 15.08 3.66
C ASP A 125 8.13 15.49 4.85
N MET A 126 6.96 16.07 4.59
CA MET A 126 5.96 16.34 5.64
C MET A 126 5.52 15.03 6.30
N MET A 127 5.28 13.99 5.51
CA MET A 127 4.83 12.68 6.02
C MET A 127 5.86 11.96 6.91
N ASP A 128 7.13 12.40 7.00
CA ASP A 128 8.06 11.92 8.04
C ASP A 128 7.54 12.14 9.46
N ALA A 129 6.68 13.14 9.63
CA ALA A 129 6.01 13.41 10.90
C ALA A 129 5.17 12.22 11.40
N VAL A 130 4.69 11.32 10.54
CA VAL A 130 3.95 10.13 11.00
C VAL A 130 4.81 9.26 11.92
N GLY A 131 6.06 9.03 11.53
CA GLY A 131 7.02 8.27 12.32
C GLY A 131 7.57 9.07 13.49
N HIS A 132 8.09 10.27 13.21
CA HIS A 132 8.81 11.10 14.18
C HIS A 132 7.88 11.87 15.13
N GLY A 133 6.64 12.15 14.74
CA GLY A 133 5.70 13.04 15.43
C GLY A 133 5.67 14.44 14.82
N PHE A 134 6.78 14.91 14.27
CA PHE A 134 6.86 16.14 13.49
C PHE A 134 7.91 16.06 12.36
N SER A 135 7.75 16.92 11.36
CA SER A 135 8.73 17.18 10.31
C SER A 135 8.91 18.69 10.18
N ALA A 136 10.16 19.14 10.15
CA ALA A 136 10.51 20.56 10.08
C ALA A 136 11.27 20.82 8.78
N LEU A 137 10.66 21.64 7.93
CA LEU A 137 11.21 22.06 6.65
C LEU A 137 11.53 23.54 6.70
N GLU A 138 12.75 23.90 6.34
CA GLU A 138 13.18 25.29 6.22
C GLU A 138 12.71 25.86 4.88
N ILE A 139 12.07 27.03 4.91
CA ILE A 139 11.58 27.71 3.71
C ILE A 139 12.68 28.61 3.15
N GLU A 140 13.03 28.39 1.89
CA GLU A 140 13.88 29.29 1.11
C GLU A 140 13.00 30.27 0.33
N TRP A 141 12.93 31.51 0.79
CA TRP A 141 12.17 32.57 0.12
C TRP A 141 13.00 33.24 -0.96
N LYS A 142 12.39 33.48 -2.13
CA LYS A 142 13.00 34.19 -3.23
C LYS A 142 12.08 35.30 -3.74
N LEU A 143 12.65 36.47 -3.99
CA LEU A 143 11.91 37.59 -4.57
C LEU A 143 11.84 37.41 -6.10
N GLU A 144 10.64 37.14 -6.62
CA GLU A 144 10.37 37.00 -8.06
C GLU A 144 9.15 37.83 -8.44
N ASN A 145 9.24 38.60 -9.53
CA ASN A 145 8.16 39.46 -10.02
C ASN A 145 7.54 40.40 -8.95
N GLY A 146 8.36 40.85 -7.98
CA GLY A 146 7.93 41.73 -6.89
C GLY A 146 7.19 41.03 -5.75
N LYS A 147 7.10 39.70 -5.76
CA LYS A 147 6.53 38.87 -4.69
C LYS A 147 7.59 37.91 -4.12
N TYR A 148 7.51 37.64 -2.83
CA TYR A 148 8.29 36.60 -2.19
C TYR A 148 7.61 35.25 -2.39
N ILE A 149 8.30 34.33 -3.07
CA ILE A 149 7.82 33.00 -3.41
C ILE A 149 8.62 31.97 -2.61
N PRO A 150 7.98 30.95 -2.03
CA PRO A 150 8.69 29.83 -1.43
C PRO A 150 9.32 29.00 -2.55
N HIS A 151 10.64 29.15 -2.75
CA HIS A 151 11.36 28.50 -3.84
C HIS A 151 11.69 27.05 -3.51
N ASN A 152 12.03 26.77 -2.25
CA ASN A 152 12.40 25.44 -1.81
C ASN A 152 11.99 25.17 -0.36
N PHE A 153 11.73 23.91 -0.06
CA PHE A 153 11.48 23.43 1.29
C PHE A 153 12.55 22.39 1.62
N ILE A 154 13.44 22.72 2.55
CA ILE A 154 14.60 21.89 2.86
C ILE A 154 14.31 21.13 4.16
N PRO A 155 14.10 19.81 4.14
CA PRO A 155 13.88 19.05 5.36
C PRO A 155 15.14 19.10 6.24
N ARG A 156 14.96 19.41 7.52
CA ARG A 156 16.02 19.37 8.54
C ARG A 156 15.76 18.21 9.48
N SER A 157 16.83 17.50 9.84
CA SER A 157 16.75 16.39 10.78
C SER A 157 16.09 16.82 12.09
N GLN A 158 15.15 16.02 12.58
CA GLN A 158 14.48 16.25 13.86
C GLN A 158 15.46 16.25 15.03
N SER A 159 16.62 15.59 14.89
CA SER A 159 17.69 15.60 15.89
C SER A 159 18.35 16.97 16.06
N TRP A 160 18.12 17.94 15.16
CA TRP A 160 18.62 19.30 15.28
C TRP A 160 17.78 20.16 16.22
N PHE A 161 16.63 19.66 16.66
CA PHE A 161 15.71 20.42 17.49
C PHE A 161 15.73 19.95 18.95
N LYS A 162 15.17 20.79 19.81
CA LYS A 162 14.94 20.56 21.23
C LYS A 162 13.57 21.09 21.59
N LEU A 163 12.94 20.55 22.64
CA LEU A 163 11.70 21.10 23.18
C LEU A 163 11.96 21.95 24.42
N ASP A 164 11.22 23.05 24.54
CA ASP A 164 11.12 23.79 25.79
C ASP A 164 10.11 23.14 26.75
N LYS A 165 9.90 23.76 27.92
CA LYS A 165 8.94 23.25 28.93
C LYS A 165 7.47 23.38 28.52
N ASN A 166 7.18 24.09 27.43
CA ASN A 166 5.85 24.34 26.91
C ASN A 166 5.60 23.59 25.59
N ASP A 167 6.45 22.60 25.26
CA ASP A 167 6.42 21.83 24.00
C ASP A 167 6.69 22.66 22.73
N ASN A 168 7.32 23.84 22.84
CA ASN A 168 7.76 24.61 21.68
C ASN A 168 9.06 24.03 21.11
N LEU A 169 9.15 23.99 19.78
CA LEU A 169 10.33 23.53 19.05
C LEU A 169 11.39 24.63 18.99
N LEU A 170 12.60 24.32 19.43
CA LEU A 170 13.78 25.18 19.38
C LEU A 170 14.83 24.55 18.48
N LEU A 171 15.45 25.34 17.60
CA LEU A 171 16.55 24.89 16.75
C LEU A 171 17.87 24.99 17.50
N LYS A 172 18.62 23.88 17.60
CA LYS A 172 19.99 23.90 18.12
C LYS A 172 20.93 24.38 17.02
N THR A 173 21.68 25.43 17.31
CA THR A 173 22.74 25.92 16.42
C THR A 173 24.11 25.68 17.06
N PRO A 174 25.21 25.75 16.28
CA PRO A 174 26.56 25.53 16.82
C PRO A 174 26.92 26.57 17.90
N ASN A 175 26.36 27.77 17.78
CA ASN A 175 26.55 28.86 18.72
C ASN A 175 25.58 28.80 19.91
N ASN A 176 24.44 28.11 19.77
CA ASN A 176 23.42 27.97 20.81
C ASN A 176 22.87 26.53 20.86
N THR A 177 23.52 25.69 21.66
CA THR A 177 23.10 24.30 21.90
C THR A 177 21.86 24.17 22.78
N MET A 178 21.44 25.24 23.48
CA MET A 178 20.19 25.24 24.25
C MET A 178 18.96 25.45 23.36
N GLY A 179 19.18 25.82 22.10
CA GLY A 179 18.13 26.04 21.13
C GLY A 179 17.70 27.50 21.06
N GLU A 180 17.32 27.95 19.87
CA GLU A 180 16.68 29.24 19.62
C GLU A 180 15.29 29.05 19.00
N PRO A 181 14.34 29.97 19.26
CA PRO A 181 13.02 29.91 18.63
C PRO A 181 13.13 29.93 17.09
N LEU A 182 12.24 29.21 16.43
CA LEU A 182 12.19 29.20 14.97
C LEU A 182 11.83 30.58 14.43
N ARG A 183 12.57 31.05 13.42
CA ARG A 183 12.26 32.31 12.74
C ARG A 183 10.82 32.31 12.18
N PRO A 184 10.02 33.36 12.43
CA PRO A 184 8.70 33.49 11.83
C PRO A 184 8.77 33.43 10.31
N PHE A 185 7.80 32.75 9.69
CA PHE A 185 7.71 32.54 8.24
C PHE A 185 8.86 31.79 7.57
N GLY A 186 9.91 31.37 8.28
CA GLY A 186 11.04 30.66 7.68
C GLY A 186 10.97 29.12 7.79
N TRP A 187 9.88 28.59 8.34
CA TRP A 187 9.73 27.15 8.62
C TRP A 187 8.32 26.66 8.36
N VAL A 188 8.22 25.43 7.83
CA VAL A 188 7.03 24.59 7.86
C VAL A 188 7.28 23.47 8.87
N VAL A 189 6.58 23.48 9.99
CA VAL A 189 6.60 22.41 11.00
C VAL A 189 5.28 21.66 10.92
N HIS A 190 5.30 20.52 10.23
CA HIS A 190 4.18 19.61 10.20
C HIS A 190 4.20 18.70 11.43
N SER A 191 3.24 18.87 12.33
CA SER A 191 3.06 17.99 13.49
C SER A 191 1.94 17.00 13.20
N HIS A 192 2.28 15.71 13.15
CA HIS A 192 1.30 14.65 12.89
C HIS A 192 0.72 14.11 14.19
N LYS A 193 -0.58 14.32 14.38
CA LYS A 193 -1.28 13.97 15.61
C LYS A 193 -1.80 12.54 15.57
N SER A 194 -0.88 11.59 15.62
CA SER A 194 -1.20 10.18 15.87
C SER A 194 -1.74 9.94 17.29
N ARG A 195 -1.41 10.82 18.25
CA ARG A 195 -1.86 10.78 19.66
C ARG A 195 -2.07 12.19 20.20
N SER A 196 -2.95 12.33 21.19
CA SER A 196 -3.18 13.59 21.91
C SER A 196 -2.27 13.72 23.13
N VAL A 197 -0.97 13.91 22.91
CA VAL A 197 0.08 14.01 23.96
C VAL A 197 1.14 15.05 23.56
N GLN A 198 2.17 15.24 24.39
CA GLN A 198 3.32 16.11 24.11
C GLN A 198 4.03 15.75 22.79
N LEU A 199 4.66 16.73 22.14
CA LEU A 199 5.26 16.57 20.81
C LEU A 199 6.27 15.42 20.74
N ALA A 200 7.12 15.27 21.77
CA ALA A 200 8.09 14.17 21.89
C ALA A 200 7.47 12.76 21.89
N ARG A 201 6.17 12.64 22.20
CA ARG A 201 5.45 11.37 22.39
C ARG A 201 4.41 11.10 21.29
N MET A 202 4.26 12.02 20.33
CA MET A 202 3.26 11.93 19.25
C MET A 202 3.63 10.90 18.17
N GLY A 203 4.93 10.71 17.88
CA GLY A 203 5.41 9.85 16.80
C GLY A 203 5.15 8.36 17.02
N LEU A 204 4.79 7.65 15.94
CA LEU A 204 4.56 6.20 15.97
C LEU A 204 5.83 5.40 16.30
N PHE A 205 7.01 5.91 15.91
CA PHE A 205 8.28 5.24 16.16
C PHE A 205 8.56 5.02 17.64
N ARG A 206 7.96 5.81 18.55
CA ARG A 206 8.08 5.60 20.00
C ARG A 206 7.56 4.24 20.45
N THR A 207 6.46 3.75 19.85
CA THR A 207 5.94 2.41 20.13
C THR A 207 6.65 1.35 19.30
N LEU A 208 6.97 1.66 18.04
CA LEU A 208 7.67 0.72 17.16
C LEU A 208 9.08 0.41 17.66
N ALA A 209 9.74 1.31 18.38
CA ALA A 209 11.07 1.08 18.96
C ALA A 209 11.13 -0.15 19.89
N TRP A 210 10.05 -0.45 20.62
CA TRP A 210 9.96 -1.65 21.44
C TRP A 210 9.85 -2.92 20.59
N LEU A 211 9.00 -2.89 19.55
CA LEU A 211 8.84 -4.01 18.62
C LEU A 211 10.13 -4.26 17.82
N TYR A 212 10.80 -3.19 17.39
CA TYR A 212 12.11 -3.24 16.76
C TYR A 212 13.13 -3.97 17.63
N MET A 213 13.24 -3.57 18.91
CA MET A 213 14.16 -4.21 19.85
C MET A 213 13.86 -5.71 20.03
N PHE A 214 12.60 -6.08 20.25
CA PHE A 214 12.21 -7.49 20.43
C PHE A 214 12.47 -8.34 19.17
N LYS A 215 12.16 -7.79 17.99
CA LYS A 215 12.44 -8.44 16.70
C LYS A 215 13.95 -8.59 16.49
N HIS A 216 14.73 -7.54 16.73
CA HIS A 216 16.18 -7.56 16.54
C HIS A 216 16.86 -8.61 17.43
N TYR A 217 16.43 -8.75 18.69
CA TYR A 217 16.91 -9.82 19.57
C TYR A 217 16.56 -11.21 19.04
N SER A 218 15.31 -11.40 18.63
CA SER A 218 14.85 -12.71 18.14
C SER A 218 15.56 -13.14 16.86
N VAL A 219 15.81 -12.21 15.94
CA VAL A 219 16.57 -12.47 14.71
C VAL A 219 18.02 -12.80 15.03
N ARG A 220 18.65 -12.07 15.95
CA ARG A 220 20.02 -12.33 16.39
C ARG A 220 20.13 -13.71 17.06
N ASP A 221 19.26 -13.99 18.02
CA ASP A 221 19.24 -15.28 18.74
C ASP A 221 18.97 -16.44 17.77
N PHE A 222 18.12 -16.22 16.76
CA PHE A 222 17.90 -17.20 15.70
C PHE A 222 19.15 -17.42 14.82
N ALA A 223 19.89 -16.36 14.49
CA ALA A 223 21.14 -16.49 13.75
C ALA A 223 22.21 -17.24 14.57
N GLU A 224 22.35 -16.93 15.86
CA GLU A 224 23.24 -17.66 16.78
C GLU A 224 22.80 -19.15 16.91
N PHE A 225 21.50 -19.40 16.97
CA PHE A 225 20.95 -20.76 16.95
C PHE A 225 21.28 -21.50 15.64
N LEU A 226 21.13 -20.85 14.48
CA LEU A 226 21.49 -21.43 13.18
C LEU A 226 23.00 -21.66 13.05
N GLU A 227 23.84 -20.83 13.64
CA GLU A 227 25.29 -21.04 13.66
C GLU A 227 25.67 -22.28 14.49
N LEU A 228 25.05 -22.45 15.67
CA LEU A 228 25.33 -23.57 16.57
C LEU A 228 24.72 -24.89 16.10
N TYR A 229 23.50 -24.87 15.58
CA TYR A 229 22.70 -26.07 15.29
C TYR A 229 22.43 -26.29 13.80
N GLY A 230 22.64 -25.30 12.94
CA GLY A 230 22.38 -25.40 11.50
C GLY A 230 23.40 -26.29 10.77
N MET A 231 24.58 -26.50 11.35
CA MET A 231 25.60 -27.42 10.82
C MET A 231 26.14 -28.32 11.93
N PRO A 232 25.51 -29.48 12.21
CA PRO A 232 25.97 -30.37 13.26
C PRO A 232 27.39 -30.86 12.98
N ILE A 233 28.27 -30.75 13.99
CA ILE A 233 29.61 -31.32 13.96
C ILE A 233 29.49 -32.83 14.03
N ARG A 234 30.18 -33.53 13.14
CA ARG A 234 30.19 -35.00 13.11
C ARG A 234 31.32 -35.50 13.98
N ILE A 235 30.98 -36.19 15.06
CA ILE A 235 31.95 -36.76 16.01
C ILE A 235 31.90 -38.28 15.90
N GLY A 236 32.98 -38.87 15.43
CA GLY A 236 33.20 -40.32 15.50
C GLY A 236 33.68 -40.71 16.89
N LYS A 237 33.05 -41.72 17.49
CA LYS A 237 33.52 -42.26 18.75
C LYS A 237 34.32 -43.55 18.53
N TYR A 238 35.37 -43.76 19.33
CA TYR A 238 36.17 -44.98 19.29
C TYR A 238 36.41 -45.55 20.70
N GLY A 239 36.48 -46.88 20.81
CA GLY A 239 36.70 -47.58 22.06
C GLY A 239 38.16 -47.47 22.57
N ALA A 240 38.36 -47.73 23.86
CA ALA A 240 39.67 -47.60 24.53
C ALA A 240 40.78 -48.50 23.94
N GLY A 241 40.43 -49.55 23.20
CA GLY A 241 41.36 -50.47 22.52
C GLY A 241 41.69 -50.12 21.06
N ALA A 242 41.16 -49.02 20.50
CA ALA A 242 41.33 -48.69 19.10
C ALA A 242 42.79 -48.33 18.77
N THR A 243 43.33 -48.94 17.72
CA THR A 243 44.70 -48.69 17.22
C THR A 243 44.80 -47.33 16.51
N ASN A 244 46.02 -46.83 16.33
CA ASN A 244 46.25 -45.57 15.64
C ASN A 244 45.82 -45.60 14.16
N GLU A 245 45.86 -46.77 13.51
CA GLU A 245 45.40 -46.94 12.13
C GLU A 245 43.87 -46.85 12.01
N GLU A 246 43.14 -47.44 12.95
CA GLU A 246 41.67 -47.37 13.03
C GLU A 246 41.20 -45.92 13.29
N LYS A 247 41.87 -45.21 14.20
CA LYS A 247 41.58 -43.78 14.47
C LYS A 247 41.76 -42.90 13.24
N ARG A 248 42.86 -43.09 12.49
CA ARG A 248 43.12 -42.33 11.24
C ARG A 248 42.13 -42.66 10.14
N THR A 249 41.71 -43.92 10.04
CA THR A 249 40.72 -44.36 9.06
C THR A 249 39.34 -43.78 9.36
N LEU A 250 38.92 -43.78 10.63
CA LEU A 250 37.67 -43.17 11.10
C LEU A 250 37.65 -41.66 10.82
N LEU A 251 38.74 -40.95 11.16
CA LEU A 251 38.84 -39.51 10.89
C LEU A 251 38.77 -39.20 9.38
N ARG A 252 39.45 -40.00 8.54
CA ARG A 252 39.41 -39.85 7.08
C ARG A 252 38.02 -40.11 6.52
N ALA A 253 37.33 -41.16 7.01
CA ALA A 253 35.96 -41.47 6.61
C ALA A 253 35.01 -40.33 6.96
N LEU A 254 35.11 -39.76 8.16
CA LEU A 254 34.27 -38.63 8.59
C LEU A 254 34.56 -37.36 7.81
N ALA A 255 35.83 -37.11 7.46
CA ALA A 255 36.21 -35.98 6.60
C ALA A 255 35.70 -36.14 5.15
N GLN A 256 35.50 -37.37 4.67
CA GLN A 256 34.98 -37.66 3.32
C GLN A 256 33.45 -37.62 3.25
N ILE A 257 32.74 -37.85 4.37
CA ILE A 257 31.26 -37.91 4.42
C ILE A 257 30.60 -36.51 4.26
N GLY A 258 31.36 -35.42 4.09
CA GLY A 258 30.83 -34.16 3.58
C GLY A 258 31.65 -32.93 3.97
N HIS A 259 31.13 -31.73 3.69
CA HIS A 259 31.87 -30.47 3.73
C HIS A 259 32.12 -29.88 5.15
N ASN A 260 31.51 -30.41 6.21
CA ASN A 260 31.53 -29.82 7.55
C ASN A 260 32.65 -30.35 8.46
N ALA A 261 32.92 -29.64 9.56
CA ALA A 261 33.88 -30.03 10.59
C ALA A 261 33.64 -31.48 11.10
N ALA A 262 34.72 -32.25 11.16
CA ALA A 262 34.73 -33.64 11.58
C ALA A 262 35.78 -33.85 12.68
N GLY A 263 35.40 -34.59 13.72
CA GLY A 263 36.27 -34.91 14.84
C GLY A 263 36.16 -36.37 15.27
N ILE A 264 37.16 -36.87 15.98
CA ILE A 264 37.11 -38.18 16.63
C ILE A 264 37.38 -38.01 18.13
N MET A 265 36.69 -38.77 18.98
CA MET A 265 36.93 -38.77 20.43
C MET A 265 36.80 -40.18 21.04
N PRO A 266 37.50 -40.48 22.15
CA PRO A 266 37.25 -41.71 22.90
C PRO A 266 35.83 -41.74 23.46
N ASP A 267 35.20 -42.93 23.50
CA ASP A 267 33.86 -43.12 24.07
C ASP A 267 33.73 -42.60 25.51
N SER A 268 34.80 -42.75 26.30
CA SER A 268 34.85 -42.33 27.70
C SER A 268 34.87 -40.81 27.92
N MET A 269 35.01 -40.01 26.87
CA MET A 269 35.04 -38.54 26.92
C MET A 269 33.77 -37.90 26.36
N ALA A 270 32.72 -38.68 26.10
CA ALA A 270 31.45 -38.14 25.64
C ALA A 270 30.82 -37.26 26.74
N ILE A 271 30.68 -35.96 26.45
CA ILE A 271 29.91 -35.02 27.27
C ILE A 271 28.52 -34.95 26.66
N GLU A 272 27.51 -35.44 27.38
CA GLU A 272 26.11 -35.27 27.00
C GLU A 272 25.60 -33.93 27.52
N LEU A 273 25.31 -33.02 26.59
CA LEU A 273 24.53 -31.83 26.88
C LEU A 273 23.07 -32.28 27.05
N HIS A 274 22.50 -32.06 28.23
CA HIS A 274 21.08 -32.30 28.45
C HIS A 274 20.27 -31.36 27.53
N ASN A 275 19.61 -31.94 26.53
CA ASN A 275 18.74 -31.22 25.60
C ASN A 275 17.55 -30.61 26.35
N ALA A 276 17.66 -29.36 26.76
CA ALA A 276 16.55 -28.60 27.36
C ALA A 276 15.52 -28.10 26.32
N ALA A 277 15.74 -28.32 25.01
CA ALA A 277 15.03 -27.58 23.96
C ALA A 277 14.41 -28.42 22.82
N ASN A 278 14.26 -29.74 22.97
CA ASN A 278 13.67 -30.59 21.92
C ASN A 278 12.14 -30.62 21.87
N THR A 279 11.42 -29.82 22.66
CA THR A 279 9.95 -29.72 22.53
C THR A 279 9.48 -28.79 21.41
N GLY A 280 10.39 -28.08 20.71
CA GLY A 280 10.02 -27.15 19.63
C GLY A 280 10.67 -27.40 18.26
N ALA A 281 11.87 -27.99 18.20
CA ALA A 281 12.65 -28.07 16.95
C ALA A 281 12.10 -29.07 15.91
N GLY A 282 11.27 -30.03 16.31
CA GLY A 282 10.60 -31.00 15.42
C GLY A 282 9.14 -30.66 15.08
N SER A 283 8.58 -29.62 15.69
CA SER A 283 7.25 -29.09 15.39
C SER A 283 7.46 -27.86 14.51
N GLY A 284 6.62 -27.61 13.51
CA GLY A 284 6.75 -26.47 12.58
C GLY A 284 6.60 -25.08 13.21
N ASN A 285 6.98 -24.89 14.48
CA ASN A 285 6.86 -23.70 15.28
C ASN A 285 8.20 -23.37 15.97
N ASN A 286 9.08 -22.67 15.24
CA ASN A 286 10.29 -22.10 15.78
C ASN A 286 9.93 -20.85 16.63
N PRO A 287 10.23 -20.81 17.95
CA PRO A 287 9.81 -19.72 18.83
C PRO A 287 10.43 -18.36 18.45
N PHE A 288 11.64 -18.35 17.89
CA PHE A 288 12.27 -17.11 17.42
C PHE A 288 11.52 -16.53 16.22
N LEU A 289 11.17 -17.38 15.25
CA LEU A 289 10.39 -16.95 14.08
C LEU A 289 8.95 -16.57 14.44
N GLN A 290 8.35 -17.23 15.44
CA GLN A 290 7.04 -16.81 15.96
C GLN A 290 7.07 -15.41 16.58
N MET A 291 8.13 -15.08 17.33
CA MET A 291 8.29 -13.73 17.87
C MET A 291 8.47 -12.71 16.75
N VAL A 292 9.22 -13.04 15.71
CA VAL A 292 9.37 -12.18 14.51
C VAL A 292 8.01 -11.98 13.83
N ASP A 293 7.25 -13.05 13.57
CA ASP A 293 5.92 -12.97 12.95
C ASP A 293 4.94 -12.12 13.78
N TRP A 294 4.93 -12.31 15.11
CA TRP A 294 4.12 -11.48 16.00
C TRP A 294 4.52 -10.00 15.96
N CYS A 295 5.83 -9.71 15.92
CA CYS A 295 6.34 -8.35 15.80
C CYS A 295 5.92 -7.72 14.47
N GLU A 296 6.09 -8.43 13.34
CA GLU A 296 5.74 -7.91 12.00
C GLU A 296 4.25 -7.67 11.84
N LYS A 297 3.40 -8.58 12.32
CA LYS A 297 1.94 -8.39 12.37
C LYS A 297 1.56 -7.19 13.25
N SER A 298 2.23 -7.01 14.38
CA SER A 298 1.98 -5.87 15.27
C SER A 298 2.44 -4.54 14.65
N ILE A 299 3.57 -4.53 13.94
CA ILE A 299 4.11 -3.38 13.20
C ILE A 299 3.13 -2.96 12.09
N ALA A 300 2.69 -3.91 11.26
CA ALA A 300 1.73 -3.65 10.19
C ALA A 300 0.43 -3.06 10.74
N ARG A 301 -0.11 -3.63 11.83
CA ARG A 301 -1.33 -3.14 12.47
C ARG A 301 -1.18 -1.71 13.02
N LEU A 302 -0.04 -1.39 13.61
CA LEU A 302 0.21 -0.05 14.17
C LEU A 302 0.34 1.02 13.09
N ILE A 303 0.95 0.68 11.95
CA ILE A 303 1.22 1.66 10.88
C ILE A 303 0.05 1.78 9.92
N LEU A 304 -0.46 0.66 9.40
CA LEU A 304 -1.48 0.60 8.35
C LEU A 304 -2.88 0.29 8.89
N GLY A 305 -3.03 0.02 10.19
CA GLY A 305 -4.32 -0.35 10.80
C GLY A 305 -4.73 -1.82 10.58
N GLN A 306 -3.94 -2.59 9.83
CA GLN A 306 -4.25 -3.97 9.44
C GLN A 306 -3.02 -4.87 9.34
N THR A 307 -3.24 -6.18 9.25
CA THR A 307 -2.16 -7.18 9.18
C THR A 307 -1.96 -7.82 7.81
N LEU A 308 -2.94 -7.77 6.90
CA LEU A 308 -2.76 -8.25 5.53
C LEU A 308 -2.16 -7.14 4.65
N THR A 309 -0.94 -7.34 4.18
CA THR A 309 -0.21 -6.41 3.30
C THR A 309 0.22 -7.06 1.99
N SER A 310 -0.69 -7.81 1.35
CA SER A 310 -0.51 -8.58 0.08
C SER A 310 -0.08 -10.04 0.26
N GLY A 311 0.21 -10.49 1.47
CA GLY A 311 0.36 -11.92 1.79
C GLY A 311 -1.00 -12.55 2.05
N ALA A 312 -1.54 -13.28 1.07
CA ALA A 312 -2.65 -14.19 1.32
C ALA A 312 -2.14 -15.33 2.21
N ASP A 313 -2.32 -15.22 3.54
CA ASP A 313 -2.20 -16.38 4.44
C ASP A 313 -3.26 -17.39 3.97
N GLY A 314 -2.79 -18.38 3.21
CA GLY A 314 -3.52 -19.17 2.21
C GLY A 314 -4.61 -20.11 2.70
N LYS A 315 -5.46 -19.69 3.64
CA LYS A 315 -6.65 -20.45 4.09
C LYS A 315 -7.93 -19.64 4.26
N SER A 316 -7.91 -18.30 4.22
CA SER A 316 -9.14 -17.51 4.46
C SER A 316 -9.15 -16.10 3.84
N SER A 317 -8.37 -15.84 2.78
CA SER A 317 -8.45 -14.55 2.10
C SER A 317 -9.69 -14.51 1.20
N THR A 318 -10.72 -13.77 1.62
CA THR A 318 -11.91 -13.48 0.81
C THR A 318 -11.82 -12.07 0.25
N ASN A 319 -12.39 -11.83 -0.95
CA ASN A 319 -12.43 -10.48 -1.55
C ASN A 319 -13.06 -9.43 -0.60
N ALA A 320 -14.01 -9.85 0.24
CA ALA A 320 -14.62 -9.01 1.28
C ALA A 320 -13.61 -8.54 2.33
N LEU A 321 -12.69 -9.41 2.78
CA LEU A 321 -11.66 -9.06 3.75
C LEU A 321 -10.64 -8.06 3.17
N GLY A 322 -10.26 -8.25 1.89
CA GLY A 322 -9.40 -7.31 1.17
C GLY A 322 -10.02 -5.90 1.04
N ASN A 323 -11.33 -5.81 0.82
CA ASN A 323 -12.04 -4.54 0.74
C ASN A 323 -12.05 -3.80 2.09
N VAL A 324 -12.38 -4.49 3.19
CA VAL A 324 -12.37 -3.91 4.55
C VAL A 324 -10.99 -3.36 4.90
N HIS A 325 -9.94 -4.08 4.50
CA HIS A 325 -8.57 -3.65 4.68
C HIS A 325 -8.24 -2.35 3.92
N ASN A 326 -8.58 -2.31 2.63
CA ASN A 326 -8.39 -1.08 1.85
C ASN A 326 -9.18 0.11 2.41
N GLU A 327 -10.36 -0.12 3.02
CA GLU A 327 -11.11 0.93 3.71
C GLU A 327 -10.37 1.48 4.93
N VAL A 328 -9.83 0.62 5.81
CA VAL A 328 -9.04 1.07 6.97
C VAL A 328 -7.82 1.88 6.53
N ARG A 329 -7.11 1.41 5.50
CA ARG A 329 -5.97 2.14 4.93
C ARG A 329 -6.41 3.48 4.36
N ARG A 330 -7.56 3.54 3.69
CA ARG A 330 -8.14 4.78 3.14
C ARG A 330 -8.50 5.75 4.26
N ASP A 331 -9.08 5.30 5.37
CA ASP A 331 -9.44 6.17 6.48
C ASP A 331 -8.20 6.84 7.10
N LEU A 332 -7.11 6.08 7.26
CA LEU A 332 -5.81 6.63 7.68
C LEU A 332 -5.27 7.65 6.67
N LEU A 333 -5.30 7.32 5.37
CA LEU A 333 -4.89 8.22 4.30
C LEU A 333 -5.68 9.54 4.34
N VAL A 334 -7.00 9.49 4.49
CA VAL A 334 -7.86 10.69 4.57
C VAL A 334 -7.52 11.52 5.81
N SER A 335 -7.25 10.89 6.94
CA SER A 335 -6.82 11.58 8.16
C SER A 335 -5.46 12.26 8.01
N ASP A 336 -4.50 11.57 7.38
CA ASP A 336 -3.16 12.10 7.11
C ASP A 336 -3.23 13.29 6.13
N ALA A 337 -3.99 13.13 5.04
CA ALA A 337 -4.22 14.17 4.04
C ALA A 337 -4.82 15.45 4.64
N LYS A 338 -5.82 15.35 5.52
CA LYS A 338 -6.42 16.51 6.19
C LYS A 338 -5.43 17.27 7.06
N GLN A 339 -4.55 16.56 7.78
CA GLN A 339 -3.54 17.20 8.63
C GLN A 339 -2.46 17.91 7.81
N VAL A 340 -2.00 17.29 6.72
CA VAL A 340 -1.03 17.89 5.80
C VAL A 340 -1.64 19.13 5.14
N ALA A 341 -2.86 19.01 4.60
CA ALA A 341 -3.60 20.13 4.01
C ALA A 341 -3.76 21.32 4.98
N GLN A 342 -4.05 21.04 6.25
CA GLN A 342 -4.12 22.07 7.28
C GLN A 342 -2.76 22.77 7.47
N THR A 343 -1.66 22.02 7.52
CA THR A 343 -0.32 22.59 7.67
C THR A 343 0.08 23.43 6.45
N ILE A 344 -0.17 22.95 5.23
CA ILE A 344 0.09 23.71 4.00
C ILE A 344 -0.69 25.04 4.04
N THR A 345 -1.97 24.99 4.40
CA THR A 345 -2.82 26.19 4.48
C THR A 345 -2.30 27.19 5.52
N GLN A 346 -1.93 26.71 6.71
CA GLN A 346 -1.52 27.58 7.82
C GLN A 346 -0.08 28.07 7.75
N GLN A 347 0.83 27.30 7.16
CA GLN A 347 2.29 27.55 7.22
C GLN A 347 2.94 27.79 5.86
N ILE A 348 2.21 27.64 4.76
CA ILE A 348 2.68 28.00 3.42
C ILE A 348 1.78 29.08 2.82
N ILE A 349 0.49 28.79 2.66
CA ILE A 349 -0.46 29.70 2.01
C ILE A 349 -0.64 30.99 2.82
N LEU A 350 -0.91 30.87 4.12
CA LEU A 350 -1.11 32.03 4.98
C LEU A 350 0.13 32.94 5.04
N PRO A 351 1.36 32.43 5.30
CA PRO A 351 2.58 33.25 5.23
C PRO A 351 2.79 33.93 3.88
N TYR A 352 2.55 33.23 2.76
CA TYR A 352 2.65 33.82 1.43
C TYR A 352 1.72 35.04 1.28
N LEU A 353 0.46 34.90 1.72
CA LEU A 353 -0.52 35.99 1.67
C LEU A 353 -0.16 37.14 2.62
N GLN A 354 0.36 36.84 3.80
CA GLN A 354 0.78 37.86 4.77
C GLN A 354 1.99 38.67 4.30
N ILE A 355 2.91 38.05 3.58
CA ILE A 355 4.10 38.70 3.04
C ILE A 355 3.75 39.53 1.79
N ASN A 356 2.91 39.00 0.90
CA ASN A 356 2.71 39.59 -0.44
C ASN A 356 1.43 40.42 -0.61
N VAL A 357 0.39 40.18 0.19
CA VAL A 357 -0.95 40.75 -0.02
C VAL A 357 -1.36 41.65 1.14
N ASP A 358 -1.55 41.08 2.32
CA ASP A 358 -1.95 41.80 3.52
C ASP A 358 -1.43 41.10 4.78
N PRO A 359 -0.54 41.73 5.55
CA PRO A 359 -0.06 41.20 6.83
C PRO A 359 -1.17 40.84 7.83
N ASN A 360 -2.33 41.50 7.76
CA ASN A 360 -3.46 41.32 8.67
C ASN A 360 -4.62 40.53 8.06
N ILE A 361 -4.36 39.74 7.00
CA ILE A 361 -5.40 38.94 6.35
C ILE A 361 -6.14 38.05 7.37
N ALA A 362 -7.47 38.03 7.27
CA ALA A 362 -8.28 37.25 8.18
C ALA A 362 -8.05 35.75 7.98
N LEU A 363 -7.61 35.06 9.04
CA LEU A 363 -7.27 33.62 9.02
C LEU A 363 -8.37 32.70 8.48
N HIS A 364 -9.63 33.11 8.56
CA HIS A 364 -10.80 32.32 8.12
C HIS A 364 -11.25 32.63 6.68
N ARG A 365 -10.56 33.56 6.00
CA ARG A 365 -10.86 34.00 4.62
C ARG A 365 -9.74 33.67 3.63
N VAL A 366 -8.73 32.90 4.06
CA VAL A 366 -7.67 32.44 3.16
C VAL A 366 -8.16 31.25 2.31
N PRO A 367 -7.72 31.13 1.05
CA PRO A 367 -7.86 29.89 0.29
C PRO A 367 -7.21 28.73 1.03
N TYR A 368 -7.79 27.53 0.91
CA TYR A 368 -7.32 26.36 1.62
C TYR A 368 -6.89 25.26 0.65
N PHE A 369 -5.79 24.59 1.00
CA PHE A 369 -5.34 23.40 0.29
C PHE A 369 -6.28 22.24 0.64
N GLU A 370 -6.79 21.53 -0.36
CA GLU A 370 -7.69 20.40 -0.18
C GLU A 370 -7.26 19.22 -1.04
N PHE A 371 -7.17 18.03 -0.44
CA PHE A 371 -7.03 16.78 -1.18
C PHE A 371 -8.41 16.24 -1.60
N ASP A 372 -8.51 15.73 -2.82
CA ASP A 372 -9.69 14.99 -3.26
C ASP A 372 -9.72 13.61 -2.60
N THR A 373 -10.46 13.56 -1.51
CA THR A 373 -10.64 12.33 -0.72
C THR A 373 -11.95 11.61 -1.04
N LYS A 374 -12.74 12.11 -2.00
CA LYS A 374 -14.04 11.52 -2.35
C LYS A 374 -13.85 10.07 -2.80
N LYS A 375 -14.77 9.20 -2.38
CA LYS A 375 -14.92 7.86 -2.95
C LYS A 375 -15.86 8.02 -4.13
N TYR A 376 -15.33 7.82 -5.33
CA TYR A 376 -16.15 7.65 -6.53
C TYR A 376 -16.64 6.21 -6.53
N ASP A 377 -17.95 6.06 -6.40
CA ASP A 377 -18.58 4.75 -6.49
C ASP A 377 -18.64 4.29 -7.96
N ASP A 378 -18.77 2.99 -8.18
CA ASP A 378 -18.77 2.40 -9.52
C ASP A 378 -19.89 3.02 -10.38
N LEU A 379 -19.48 3.65 -11.50
CA LEU A 379 -20.39 4.29 -12.44
C LEU A 379 -21.42 3.30 -12.97
N SER A 380 -21.10 2.01 -13.07
CA SER A 380 -22.05 0.98 -13.53
C SER A 380 -23.22 0.82 -12.54
N THR A 381 -22.92 0.76 -11.24
CA THR A 381 -23.92 0.60 -10.18
C THR A 381 -24.85 1.80 -10.10
N PHE A 382 -24.30 3.01 -10.25
CA PHE A 382 -25.09 4.24 -10.24
C PHE A 382 -25.87 4.47 -11.55
N ALA A 383 -25.32 4.09 -12.71
CA ALA A 383 -26.02 4.13 -13.99
C ALA A 383 -27.30 3.27 -13.96
N ASP A 384 -27.26 2.15 -13.24
CA ASP A 384 -28.45 1.29 -13.04
C ASP A 384 -29.38 1.78 -11.94
N ALA A 385 -28.85 2.33 -10.84
CA ALA A 385 -29.64 2.71 -9.65
C ALA A 385 -30.35 4.05 -9.80
N ILE A 386 -29.70 5.07 -10.38
CA ILE A 386 -30.26 6.43 -10.49
C ILE A 386 -31.57 6.44 -11.31
N PRO A 387 -31.64 5.83 -12.52
CA PRO A 387 -32.88 5.82 -13.29
C PRO A 387 -34.03 5.14 -12.56
N LYS A 388 -33.75 4.07 -11.80
CA LYS A 388 -34.77 3.36 -10.99
C LYS A 388 -35.28 4.23 -9.84
N LEU A 389 -34.39 4.93 -9.14
CA LEU A 389 -34.76 5.83 -8.04
C LEU A 389 -35.55 7.05 -8.52
N VAL A 390 -35.13 7.66 -9.63
CA VAL A 390 -35.88 8.76 -10.27
C VAL A 390 -37.23 8.26 -10.78
N GLY A 391 -37.29 7.03 -11.34
CA GLY A 391 -38.53 6.39 -11.78
C GLY A 391 -39.54 6.12 -10.67
N ILE A 392 -39.07 5.91 -9.42
CA ILE A 392 -39.92 5.77 -8.22
C ILE A 392 -40.32 7.14 -7.65
N GLY A 393 -39.78 8.24 -8.18
CA GLY A 393 -40.13 9.61 -7.82
C GLY A 393 -39.18 10.29 -6.83
N VAL A 394 -38.00 9.73 -6.57
CA VAL A 394 -36.98 10.39 -5.73
C VAL A 394 -36.39 11.58 -6.49
N GLN A 395 -36.46 12.78 -5.89
CA GLN A 395 -35.85 13.98 -6.46
C GLN A 395 -34.37 14.06 -6.06
N ILE A 396 -33.49 13.75 -7.01
CA ILE A 396 -32.03 13.76 -6.81
C ILE A 396 -31.45 15.02 -7.49
N PRO A 397 -30.77 15.93 -6.76
CA PRO A 397 -30.11 17.07 -7.36
C PRO A 397 -29.01 16.63 -8.33
N GLU A 398 -28.93 17.28 -9.48
CA GLU A 398 -27.91 16.98 -10.51
C GLU A 398 -26.49 17.20 -9.97
N LYS A 399 -26.29 18.29 -9.21
CA LYS A 399 -25.02 18.59 -8.54
C LYS A 399 -24.56 17.46 -7.61
N TRP A 400 -25.49 16.87 -6.84
CA TRP A 400 -25.17 15.74 -5.97
C TRP A 400 -24.71 14.51 -6.76
N THR A 401 -25.36 14.24 -7.91
CA THR A 401 -25.01 13.12 -8.78
C THR A 401 -23.63 13.30 -9.40
N ARG A 402 -23.35 14.50 -9.93
CA ARG A 402 -22.04 14.88 -10.46
C ARG A 402 -20.94 14.75 -9.41
N ASP A 403 -21.18 15.30 -8.22
CA ASP A 403 -20.25 15.23 -7.10
C ASP A 403 -19.94 13.79 -6.65
N LYS A 404 -20.94 12.90 -6.71
CA LYS A 404 -20.80 11.48 -6.34
C LYS A 404 -20.10 10.64 -7.39
N LEU A 405 -20.27 10.98 -8.67
CA LEU A 405 -19.64 10.28 -9.80
C LEU A 405 -18.29 10.86 -10.22
N GLY A 406 -17.91 12.03 -9.67
CA GLY A 406 -16.68 12.72 -10.05
C GLY A 406 -16.73 13.38 -11.42
N ILE A 407 -17.94 13.65 -11.91
CA ILE A 407 -18.14 14.27 -13.23
C ILE A 407 -18.15 15.79 -13.02
N PRO A 408 -17.17 16.55 -13.54
CA PRO A 408 -17.15 18.00 -13.41
C PRO A 408 -18.31 18.66 -14.14
N GLU A 409 -18.65 19.88 -13.72
CA GLU A 409 -19.59 20.73 -14.45
C GLU A 409 -18.87 21.30 -15.68
N ALA A 410 -19.49 21.17 -16.86
CA ALA A 410 -18.92 21.70 -18.09
C ALA A 410 -18.90 23.23 -18.04
N GLN A 411 -17.74 23.83 -18.34
CA GLN A 411 -17.66 25.28 -18.46
C GLN A 411 -18.24 25.76 -19.80
N ASP A 412 -18.64 27.03 -19.88
CA ASP A 412 -19.18 27.62 -21.10
C ASP A 412 -18.16 27.51 -22.26
N GLY A 413 -18.50 26.70 -23.26
CA GLY A 413 -17.67 26.45 -24.45
C GLY A 413 -16.82 25.16 -24.42
N GLU A 414 -16.89 24.37 -23.36
CA GLU A 414 -16.16 23.10 -23.25
C GLU A 414 -16.82 21.99 -24.09
N VAL A 415 -16.01 21.15 -24.74
CA VAL A 415 -16.51 20.06 -25.60
C VAL A 415 -17.05 18.93 -24.72
N VAL A 416 -18.38 18.88 -24.58
CA VAL A 416 -19.07 17.82 -23.82
C VAL A 416 -19.22 16.54 -24.63
N LEU A 417 -19.07 15.39 -23.96
CA LEU A 417 -19.39 14.08 -24.53
C LEU A 417 -20.90 14.01 -24.83
N LYS A 418 -21.25 13.75 -26.09
CA LYS A 418 -22.63 13.54 -26.52
C LYS A 418 -22.83 12.07 -26.82
N ALA A 419 -23.90 11.48 -26.29
CA ALA A 419 -24.37 10.19 -26.77
C ALA A 419 -24.68 10.33 -28.26
N VAL A 420 -24.24 9.37 -29.08
CA VAL A 420 -24.65 9.29 -30.48
C VAL A 420 -26.15 8.98 -30.46
N GLN A 421 -26.99 10.01 -30.56
CA GLN A 421 -28.40 9.82 -30.86
C GLN A 421 -28.46 9.28 -32.28
N SER A 422 -28.60 7.97 -32.42
CA SER A 422 -29.16 7.39 -33.62
C SER A 422 -30.62 7.85 -33.66
N ASP A 423 -30.85 9.03 -34.23
CA ASP A 423 -32.18 9.48 -34.64
C ASP A 423 -32.68 8.49 -35.70
N PHE A 424 -33.22 7.37 -35.23
CA PHE A 424 -33.96 6.45 -36.06
C PHE A 424 -35.26 7.17 -36.39
N ASN A 425 -35.25 7.84 -37.55
CA ASN A 425 -36.38 8.60 -38.05
C ASN A 425 -37.65 7.70 -38.03
N PRO A 426 -38.65 7.99 -37.17
CA PRO A 426 -39.82 7.12 -36.99
C PRO A 426 -40.76 7.10 -38.20
N ASP A 427 -40.47 7.90 -39.24
CA ASP A 427 -41.25 8.01 -40.47
C ASP A 427 -40.96 6.94 -41.55
N LEU A 428 -40.04 5.99 -41.31
CA LEU A 428 -39.88 4.83 -42.19
C LEU A 428 -40.78 3.64 -41.77
N LYS A 429 -42.08 3.91 -41.55
CA LYS A 429 -43.11 2.87 -41.55
C LYS A 429 -43.72 2.74 -42.94
N THR A 430 -42.94 2.19 -43.88
CA THR A 430 -43.52 1.58 -45.08
C THR A 430 -43.56 0.06 -44.87
N PRO A 431 -44.75 -0.56 -44.81
CA PRO A 431 -44.86 -2.00 -44.60
C PRO A 431 -44.48 -2.72 -45.90
N GLY A 432 -43.47 -3.58 -45.82
CA GLY A 432 -43.13 -4.51 -46.89
C GLY A 432 -41.91 -4.08 -47.70
N LYS A 433 -40.73 -4.50 -47.24
CA LYS A 433 -39.63 -5.05 -48.04
C LYS A 433 -38.49 -5.42 -47.09
N SER A 434 -38.59 -6.61 -46.49
CA SER A 434 -37.38 -7.32 -46.05
C SER A 434 -36.65 -7.75 -47.33
N THR A 435 -35.58 -7.05 -47.69
CA THR A 435 -34.62 -7.54 -48.68
C THR A 435 -33.84 -8.69 -48.07
N ALA A 436 -34.45 -9.88 -48.06
CA ALA A 436 -33.72 -11.14 -47.96
C ALA A 436 -33.07 -11.42 -49.32
N LEU A 437 -31.74 -11.45 -49.38
CA LEU A 437 -31.00 -11.97 -50.52
C LEU A 437 -31.12 -13.51 -50.51
N SER A 438 -32.23 -14.02 -51.03
CA SER A 438 -32.40 -15.43 -51.35
C SER A 438 -32.20 -15.63 -52.84
N ALA A 439 -30.94 -15.82 -53.28
CA ALA A 439 -30.65 -16.29 -54.62
C ALA A 439 -31.01 -17.78 -54.71
N HIS A 440 -32.24 -18.08 -55.13
CA HIS A 440 -32.66 -19.44 -55.45
C HIS A 440 -32.31 -19.76 -56.91
N VAL A 441 -31.50 -20.80 -57.14
CA VAL A 441 -31.33 -21.39 -58.47
C VAL A 441 -32.46 -22.39 -58.68
N VAL A 442 -33.36 -22.10 -59.63
CA VAL A 442 -34.50 -22.94 -59.97
C VAL A 442 -34.01 -24.32 -60.45
N GLY A 443 -34.35 -25.39 -59.71
CA GLY A 443 -34.06 -26.78 -60.07
C GLY A 443 -33.25 -27.61 -59.06
N CYS A 444 -32.84 -27.04 -57.92
CA CYS A 444 -32.05 -27.77 -56.92
C CYS A 444 -32.93 -28.52 -55.90
N GLN A 445 -32.72 -29.83 -55.72
CA GLN A 445 -33.44 -30.69 -54.78
C GLN A 445 -32.64 -31.05 -53.51
N CYS A 446 -31.63 -30.25 -53.11
CA CYS A 446 -30.86 -30.52 -51.90
C CYS A 446 -31.62 -30.09 -50.63
N ALA A 447 -31.35 -30.79 -49.52
CA ALA A 447 -32.05 -30.62 -48.24
C ALA A 447 -31.93 -29.19 -47.63
N GLY A 448 -30.91 -28.42 -48.03
CA GLY A 448 -30.73 -27.03 -47.61
C GLY A 448 -31.69 -26.03 -48.26
N CYS A 449 -32.19 -26.32 -49.46
CA CYS A 449 -33.10 -25.43 -50.20
C CYS A 449 -34.59 -25.73 -49.98
N LEU A 450 -34.92 -26.89 -49.39
CA LEU A 450 -36.28 -27.34 -49.07
C LEU A 450 -36.74 -26.94 -47.65
N GLY A 451 -36.07 -25.98 -47.01
CA GLY A 451 -36.55 -25.33 -45.79
C GLY A 451 -36.46 -26.16 -44.50
N LYS A 452 -35.53 -27.12 -44.41
CA LYS A 452 -35.29 -27.91 -43.18
C LYS A 452 -33.90 -27.74 -42.55
N GLY A 453 -33.11 -26.75 -42.98
CA GLY A 453 -31.85 -26.35 -42.35
C GLY A 453 -31.94 -24.93 -41.79
N ALA A 454 -31.26 -24.65 -40.67
CA ALA A 454 -31.25 -23.34 -40.03
C ALA A 454 -30.72 -22.27 -41.00
N HIS A 455 -31.54 -21.25 -41.28
CA HIS A 455 -31.13 -20.09 -42.04
C HIS A 455 -30.18 -19.25 -41.18
N VAL A 456 -28.87 -19.30 -41.47
CA VAL A 456 -27.92 -18.33 -40.92
C VAL A 456 -28.07 -17.04 -41.71
N ALA A 457 -28.85 -16.10 -41.16
CA ALA A 457 -28.91 -14.75 -41.67
C ALA A 457 -27.66 -13.98 -41.21
N LEU A 458 -26.76 -13.67 -42.14
CA LEU A 458 -25.74 -12.63 -41.94
C LEU A 458 -26.47 -11.28 -41.95
N SER A 459 -26.94 -10.82 -40.79
CA SER A 459 -27.42 -9.46 -40.62
C SER A 459 -26.23 -8.52 -40.44
N ALA A 460 -26.30 -7.34 -41.06
CA ALA A 460 -25.29 -6.28 -40.99
C ALA A 460 -25.24 -5.58 -39.61
N ALA A 461 -25.65 -6.27 -38.54
CA ALA A 461 -25.67 -5.76 -37.16
C ALA A 461 -24.39 -6.10 -36.37
N ASN A 462 -23.54 -7.01 -36.86
CA ASN A 462 -22.29 -7.36 -36.18
C ASN A 462 -21.12 -6.52 -36.73
N LYS A 463 -21.04 -5.26 -36.31
CA LYS A 463 -19.79 -4.50 -36.34
C LYS A 463 -19.29 -4.37 -34.91
N GLY A 464 -18.58 -5.39 -34.44
CA GLY A 464 -17.96 -5.34 -33.11
C GLY A 464 -17.57 -6.68 -32.50
N GLU A 465 -17.99 -7.81 -33.07
CA GLU A 465 -17.54 -9.12 -32.61
C GLU A 465 -16.30 -9.52 -33.39
N THR A 466 -15.17 -9.64 -32.70
CA THR A 466 -13.96 -10.27 -33.23
C THR A 466 -14.22 -11.77 -33.44
N GLU A 467 -13.38 -12.44 -34.24
CA GLU A 467 -13.43 -13.92 -34.38
C GLU A 467 -13.37 -14.61 -32.99
N GLN A 468 -12.76 -13.95 -32.01
CA GLN A 468 -12.69 -14.37 -30.61
C GLN A 468 -14.04 -14.28 -29.89
N ASP A 469 -14.81 -13.21 -30.08
CA ASP A 469 -16.11 -13.04 -29.43
C ASP A 469 -17.14 -14.06 -29.94
N LEU A 470 -17.07 -14.42 -31.23
CA LEU A 470 -17.88 -15.50 -31.79
C LEU A 470 -17.47 -16.87 -31.23
N LEU A 471 -16.17 -17.10 -31.03
CA LEU A 471 -15.64 -18.32 -30.41
C LEU A 471 -16.05 -18.43 -28.94
N ASP A 472 -15.94 -17.35 -28.18
CA ASP A 472 -16.32 -17.29 -26.76
C ASP A 472 -17.83 -17.50 -26.61
N SER A 473 -18.65 -16.95 -27.51
CA SER A 473 -20.10 -17.21 -27.54
C SER A 473 -20.46 -18.66 -27.88
N LEU A 474 -19.66 -19.34 -28.70
CA LEU A 474 -19.84 -20.76 -29.03
C LEU A 474 -19.37 -21.65 -27.87
N LEU A 475 -18.32 -21.25 -27.16
CA LEU A 475 -17.83 -21.89 -25.94
C LEU A 475 -18.86 -21.76 -24.80
N ASP A 476 -19.42 -20.57 -24.61
CA ASP A 476 -20.47 -20.30 -23.62
C ASP A 476 -21.77 -21.05 -23.98
N ASN A 477 -22.13 -21.14 -25.26
CA ASN A 477 -23.26 -21.98 -25.71
C ASN A 477 -22.99 -23.49 -25.51
N GLY A 478 -21.74 -23.93 -25.69
CA GLY A 478 -21.33 -25.31 -25.41
C GLY A 478 -21.34 -25.64 -23.91
N MET A 479 -20.98 -24.66 -23.06
CA MET A 479 -20.96 -24.79 -21.60
C MET A 479 -22.33 -24.61 -20.96
N THR A 480 -23.25 -23.85 -21.58
CA THR A 480 -24.63 -23.67 -21.07
C THR A 480 -25.54 -24.85 -21.36
N GLN A 481 -25.23 -25.72 -22.33
CA GLN A 481 -25.99 -26.96 -22.58
C GLN A 481 -25.63 -28.13 -21.64
N VAL A 482 -24.58 -28.01 -20.82
CA VAL A 482 -24.11 -29.13 -20.00
C VAL A 482 -24.31 -28.79 -18.53
N ASP A 483 -25.47 -29.17 -18.00
CA ASP A 483 -25.67 -29.26 -16.56
C ASP A 483 -24.78 -30.39 -16.03
N PHE A 484 -23.53 -30.04 -15.70
CA PHE A 484 -22.51 -30.96 -15.16
C PHE A 484 -23.05 -31.77 -13.97
N ASN A 485 -24.00 -31.20 -13.21
CA ASN A 485 -24.66 -31.87 -12.11
C ASN A 485 -25.59 -33.00 -12.59
N GLN A 486 -26.41 -32.79 -13.64
CA GLN A 486 -27.27 -33.86 -14.18
C GLN A 486 -26.50 -35.06 -14.74
N GLN A 487 -25.28 -34.85 -15.25
CA GLN A 487 -24.47 -35.93 -15.82
C GLN A 487 -23.66 -36.69 -14.76
N LEU A 488 -23.25 -36.02 -13.68
CA LEU A 488 -22.52 -36.63 -12.57
C LEU A 488 -23.46 -37.24 -11.52
N ASP A 489 -24.70 -36.76 -11.42
CA ASP A 489 -25.70 -37.25 -10.47
C ASP A 489 -25.88 -38.78 -10.46
N PRO A 490 -25.95 -39.49 -11.60
CA PRO A 490 -26.08 -40.95 -11.60
C PRO A 490 -24.83 -41.66 -11.06
N MET A 491 -23.64 -41.10 -11.30
CA MET A 491 -22.37 -41.65 -10.81
C MET A 491 -22.19 -41.39 -9.32
N VAL A 492 -22.53 -40.18 -8.88
CA VAL A 492 -22.52 -39.78 -7.46
C VAL A 492 -23.56 -40.56 -6.67
N GLN A 493 -24.77 -40.77 -7.18
CA GLN A 493 -25.78 -41.60 -6.53
C GLN A 493 -25.32 -43.05 -6.37
N LYS A 494 -24.65 -43.64 -7.38
CA LYS A 494 -24.08 -44.99 -7.28
C LYS A 494 -22.96 -45.06 -6.25
N ALA A 495 -22.05 -44.10 -6.24
CA ALA A 495 -20.96 -44.04 -5.26
C ALA A 495 -21.49 -43.84 -3.82
N VAL A 496 -22.50 -42.97 -3.64
CA VAL A 496 -23.17 -42.74 -2.35
C VAL A 496 -23.94 -43.99 -1.90
N ALA A 497 -24.59 -44.73 -2.81
CA ALA A 497 -25.26 -45.98 -2.49
C ALA A 497 -24.27 -47.05 -1.97
N VAL A 498 -23.11 -47.19 -2.63
CA VAL A 498 -22.03 -48.11 -2.18
C VAL A 498 -21.49 -47.70 -0.81
N LEU A 499 -21.24 -46.41 -0.61
CA LEU A 499 -20.78 -45.87 0.68
C LEU A 499 -21.81 -46.07 1.80
N SER A 500 -23.11 -45.92 1.51
CA SER A 500 -24.19 -46.09 2.48
C SER A 500 -24.41 -47.55 2.91
N ALA A 501 -23.91 -48.51 2.13
CA ALA A 501 -24.01 -49.94 2.41
C ALA A 501 -22.81 -50.49 3.21
N CYS A 502 -21.79 -49.67 3.48
CA CYS A 502 -20.56 -50.08 4.17
C CYS A 502 -20.55 -49.61 5.62
N ASN A 503 -20.12 -50.48 6.54
CA ASN A 503 -20.10 -50.19 7.99
C ASN A 503 -18.71 -49.84 8.53
N SER A 504 -17.69 -49.82 7.67
CA SER A 504 -16.31 -49.43 8.03
C SER A 504 -15.61 -48.71 6.88
N PHE A 505 -14.61 -47.90 7.23
CA PHE A 505 -13.85 -47.11 6.26
C PHE A 505 -13.02 -47.98 5.31
N GLU A 506 -12.45 -49.08 5.81
CA GLU A 506 -11.67 -50.03 5.00
C GLU A 506 -12.57 -50.75 3.98
N GLU A 507 -13.76 -51.19 4.37
CA GLU A 507 -14.73 -51.84 3.47
C GLU A 507 -15.28 -50.88 2.39
N ALA A 508 -15.44 -49.61 2.73
CA ALA A 508 -15.84 -48.56 1.80
C ALA A 508 -14.78 -48.30 0.72
N SER A 509 -13.50 -48.30 1.10
CA SER A 509 -12.37 -48.08 0.18
C SER A 509 -12.24 -49.23 -0.82
N ASP A 510 -12.31 -50.47 -0.35
CA ASP A 510 -12.14 -51.65 -1.21
C ASP A 510 -13.29 -51.79 -2.22
N LYS A 511 -14.54 -51.56 -1.80
CA LYS A 511 -15.70 -51.64 -2.71
C LYS A 511 -15.76 -50.48 -3.71
N LEU A 512 -15.27 -49.28 -3.34
CA LEU A 512 -15.16 -48.17 -4.29
C LEU A 512 -14.08 -48.42 -5.35
N ALA A 513 -12.96 -49.05 -4.97
CA ALA A 513 -11.92 -49.44 -5.92
C ALA A 513 -12.41 -50.51 -6.91
N GLU A 514 -13.23 -51.45 -6.45
CA GLU A 514 -13.85 -52.47 -7.30
C GLU A 514 -14.89 -51.88 -8.27
N PHE A 515 -15.64 -50.85 -7.84
CA PHE A 515 -16.65 -50.17 -8.66
C PHE A 515 -16.09 -49.08 -9.60
N TYR A 516 -14.82 -48.70 -9.46
CA TYR A 516 -14.18 -47.64 -10.25
C TYR A 516 -14.27 -47.83 -11.78
N PRO A 517 -14.07 -49.04 -12.34
CA PRO A 517 -14.15 -49.26 -13.78
C PRO A 517 -15.55 -49.04 -14.37
N ASP A 518 -16.61 -49.22 -13.56
CA ASP A 518 -18.02 -49.09 -13.97
C ASP A 518 -18.57 -47.66 -13.79
N LEU A 519 -17.75 -46.77 -13.23
CA LEU A 519 -18.02 -45.34 -13.13
C LEU A 519 -17.56 -44.63 -14.41
N THR A 520 -18.19 -44.95 -15.54
CA THR A 520 -18.00 -44.24 -16.81
C THR A 520 -19.34 -43.78 -17.39
N SER A 521 -19.33 -42.64 -18.08
CA SER A 521 -20.48 -42.11 -18.81
C SER A 521 -20.04 -41.84 -20.25
N GLU A 522 -20.66 -42.52 -21.21
CA GLU A 522 -20.38 -42.37 -22.66
C GLU A 522 -20.55 -40.91 -23.14
N ALA A 523 -21.42 -40.15 -22.47
CA ALA A 523 -21.59 -38.71 -22.71
C ALA A 523 -20.36 -37.89 -22.30
N HIS A 524 -19.71 -38.28 -21.20
CA HIS A 524 -18.52 -37.59 -20.67
C HIS A 524 -17.27 -37.88 -21.52
N GLU A 525 -17.13 -39.12 -22.02
CA GLU A 525 -16.08 -39.48 -22.98
C GLU A 525 -16.23 -38.71 -24.30
N ARG A 526 -17.45 -38.61 -24.85
CA ARG A 526 -17.70 -37.82 -26.07
C ARG A 526 -17.40 -36.34 -25.88
N TYR A 527 -17.71 -35.79 -24.71
CA TYR A 527 -17.42 -34.40 -24.38
C TYR A 527 -15.91 -34.14 -24.30
N LEU A 528 -15.17 -34.95 -23.54
CA LEU A 528 -13.71 -34.84 -23.43
C LEU A 528 -13.03 -35.01 -24.80
N THR A 529 -13.51 -35.94 -25.61
CA THR A 529 -13.00 -36.15 -26.97
C THR A 529 -13.24 -34.92 -27.85
N SER A 530 -14.42 -34.32 -27.76
CA SER A 530 -14.77 -33.11 -28.51
C SER A 530 -13.95 -31.89 -28.04
N ALA A 531 -13.73 -31.75 -26.74
CA ALA A 531 -12.94 -30.67 -26.15
C ALA A 531 -11.45 -30.78 -26.50
N LEU A 532 -10.89 -31.99 -26.49
CA LEU A 532 -9.53 -32.26 -26.94
C LEU A 532 -9.37 -31.94 -28.44
N PHE A 533 -10.33 -32.37 -29.27
CA PHE A 533 -10.32 -32.07 -30.70
C PHE A 533 -10.39 -30.56 -30.99
N LEU A 534 -11.24 -29.83 -30.27
CA LEU A 534 -11.34 -28.37 -30.37
C LEU A 534 -10.05 -27.67 -29.94
N SER A 535 -9.42 -28.16 -28.87
CA SER A 535 -8.15 -27.64 -28.36
C SER A 535 -7.00 -27.87 -29.35
N ASP A 536 -6.94 -29.05 -29.98
CA ASP A 536 -5.95 -29.35 -31.02
C ASP A 536 -6.14 -28.47 -32.27
N LEU A 537 -7.39 -28.25 -32.68
CA LEU A 537 -7.72 -27.43 -33.83
C LEU A 537 -7.37 -25.95 -33.59
N LEU A 538 -7.61 -25.45 -32.38
CA LEU A 538 -7.19 -24.11 -31.93
C LEU A 538 -5.66 -24.00 -31.86
N GLY A 539 -4.98 -25.02 -31.36
CA GLY A 539 -3.52 -25.09 -31.34
C GLY A 539 -2.91 -25.02 -32.74
N ALA A 540 -3.49 -25.75 -33.71
CA ALA A 540 -3.06 -25.72 -35.10
C ALA A 540 -3.32 -24.36 -35.78
N CYS A 541 -4.48 -23.73 -35.55
CA CYS A 541 -4.78 -22.41 -36.11
C CYS A 541 -3.88 -21.28 -35.58
N ASN A 542 -3.38 -21.40 -34.34
CA ASN A 542 -2.50 -20.37 -33.75
C ASN A 542 -1.03 -20.56 -34.14
N ALA A 543 -0.62 -21.77 -34.53
CA ALA A 543 0.74 -22.07 -34.97
C ALA A 543 1.12 -21.40 -36.30
N ASP A 544 0.15 -21.13 -37.18
CA ASP A 544 0.38 -20.44 -38.46
C ASP A 544 0.39 -18.89 -38.35
N ARG A 545 0.22 -18.34 -37.14
CA ARG A 545 0.22 -16.88 -36.88
C ARG A 545 1.45 -16.37 -36.09
N THR A 546 2.43 -17.22 -35.81
CA THR A 546 3.77 -16.87 -35.28
C THR A 546 4.85 -17.19 -36.29
#